data_AF-A0A7V2XGY1-F1
#
_entry.id   AF-A0A7V2XGY1-F1
#
_cell.length_a   1.000
_cell.length_b   1.000
_cell.length_c   1.000
_cell.angle_alpha   90.00
_cell.angle_beta   90.00
_cell.angle_gamma   90.00
#
_symmetry.space_group_name_H-M   'P 1'
#
loop_
_entity.id
_entity.type
_entity.pdbx_description
1 polymer ?
#
loop_
_entity_poly.entity_id
_entity_poly.type
_entity_poly.pdbx_seq_one_letter_code
_entity_poly.pdbx_strand_id
1 'polypeptide(L)'
;MYKLYPICLNVENRRCLVVGGGEVALRKIEGLLEAGGAVSVVAPRVLEAIRILPVQICLREFRESDLDGAAIVITATDDPAVNMRVSACAGQ
;
A
#
# COMPACT_ATOMS: atom_id res chain seq x y z
N MET A 1 25.36 -4.19 -9.77
CA MET A 1 24.30 -5.22 -9.79
C MET A 1 23.84 -5.45 -8.36
N TYR A 2 22.69 -4.92 -7.97
CA TYR A 2 22.13 -5.18 -6.64
C TYR A 2 21.45 -6.55 -6.63
N LYS A 3 21.59 -7.30 -5.54
CA LYS A 3 20.87 -8.56 -5.32
C LYS A 3 19.65 -8.29 -4.47
N LEU A 4 18.51 -8.82 -4.89
CA LEU A 4 17.29 -8.82 -4.08
C LEU A 4 17.41 -9.88 -2.99
N TYR A 5 17.03 -9.52 -1.77
CA TYR A 5 16.93 -10.45 -0.65
C TYR A 5 15.45 -10.68 -0.32
N PRO A 6 14.96 -11.93 -0.34
CA PRO A 6 13.57 -12.21 0.00
C PRO A 6 13.35 -12.03 1.50
N ILE A 7 12.22 -11.42 1.87
CA ILE A 7 11.79 -11.30 3.26
C ILE A 7 10.38 -11.88 3.42
N CYS A 8 10.12 -12.51 4.57
CA CYS A 8 8.78 -12.86 5.02
C CYS A 8 8.41 -11.91 6.16
N LEU A 9 7.29 -11.21 6.03
CA LEU A 9 6.82 -10.25 7.04
C LEU A 9 5.50 -10.75 7.63
N ASN A 10 5.41 -10.78 8.96
CA ASN A 10 4.13 -10.99 9.64
C ASN A 10 3.36 -9.65 9.70
N VAL A 11 2.24 -9.59 8.99
CA VAL A 11 1.35 -8.43 8.93
C VAL A 11 0.00 -8.68 9.60
N GLU A 12 -0.17 -9.83 10.26
CA GLU A 12 -1.42 -10.19 10.92
C GLU A 12 -1.82 -9.11 11.95
N ASN A 13 -3.06 -8.61 11.82
CA ASN A 13 -3.62 -7.52 12.62
C ASN A 13 -2.83 -6.20 12.56
N ARG A 14 -1.91 -6.03 11.60
CA ARG A 14 -1.14 -4.80 11.42
C ARG A 14 -1.72 -3.93 10.32
N ARG A 15 -1.67 -2.61 10.54
CA ARG A 15 -2.08 -1.63 9.54
C ARG A 15 -1.13 -1.68 8.33
N CYS A 16 -1.70 -1.92 7.15
CA CYS A 16 -0.97 -1.99 5.89
C CYS A 16 -1.52 -0.91 4.95
N LEU A 17 -0.66 0.00 4.50
CA LEU A 17 -1.05 1.07 3.57
C LEU A 17 -0.66 0.68 2.15
N VAL A 18 -1.61 0.77 1.22
CA VAL A 18 -1.37 0.67 -0.22
C VAL A 18 -1.65 2.02 -0.87
N VAL A 19 -0.65 2.58 -1.55
CA VAL A 19 -0.76 3.85 -2.26
C VAL A 19 -0.86 3.57 -3.75
N GLY A 20 -2.02 3.88 -4.35
CA GLY A 20 -2.36 3.50 -5.72
C GLY A 20 -3.60 2.61 -5.77
N GLY A 21 -4.23 2.55 -6.95
CA GLY A 21 -5.53 1.90 -7.13
C GLY A 21 -5.67 1.08 -8.40
N GLY A 22 -4.55 0.74 -9.07
CA GLY A 22 -4.53 -0.08 -10.28
C GLY A 22 -4.33 -1.57 -10.00
N GLU A 23 -3.99 -2.32 -11.05
CA GLU A 23 -3.80 -3.78 -10.99
C GLU A 23 -2.70 -4.20 -10.00
N VAL A 24 -1.61 -3.43 -9.92
CA VAL A 24 -0.53 -3.68 -8.96
C VAL A 24 -1.04 -3.53 -7.53
N ALA A 25 -1.88 -2.52 -7.26
CA ALA A 25 -2.45 -2.31 -5.94
C ALA A 25 -3.38 -3.46 -5.57
N LEU A 26 -4.26 -3.88 -6.47
CA LEU A 26 -5.18 -5.00 -6.28
C LEU A 26 -4.43 -6.27 -5.84
N ARG A 27 -3.42 -6.69 -6.59
CA ARG A 27 -2.61 -7.88 -6.26
C ARG A 27 -1.93 -7.79 -4.89
N LYS A 28 -1.52 -6.58 -4.48
CA LYS A 28 -0.87 -6.35 -3.18
C LYS A 28 -1.89 -6.37 -2.04
N ILE A 29 -3.07 -5.80 -2.26
CA ILE A 29 -4.18 -5.80 -1.31
C ILE A 29 -4.61 -7.23 -1.02
N GLU A 30 -4.82 -8.05 -2.06
CA GLU A 30 -5.22 -9.46 -1.91
C GLU A 30 -4.22 -10.24 -1.04
N GLY A 31 -2.93 -10.17 -1.36
CA GLY A 31 -1.90 -10.86 -0.57
C GLY A 31 -1.78 -10.34 0.87
N LEU A 32 -2.01 -9.06 1.12
CA LEU A 32 -2.03 -8.51 2.48
C LEU A 32 -3.25 -8.97 3.27
N LEU A 33 -4.44 -9.05 2.64
CA LEU A 33 -5.65 -9.56 3.26
C LEU A 33 -5.53 -11.05 3.59
N GLU A 34 -4.98 -11.85 2.69
CA GLU A 34 -4.70 -13.28 2.93
C GLU A 34 -3.74 -13.49 4.11
N ALA A 35 -2.79 -12.57 4.31
CA ALA A 35 -1.87 -12.58 5.44
C ALA A 35 -2.44 -11.95 6.73
N GLY A 36 -3.74 -11.59 6.76
CA GLY A 36 -4.41 -11.03 7.93
C GLY A 36 -4.12 -9.54 8.18
N GLY A 37 -3.61 -8.82 7.19
CA GLY A 37 -3.32 -7.39 7.30
C GLY A 37 -4.57 -6.52 7.32
N ALA A 38 -4.57 -5.47 8.15
CA ALA A 38 -5.60 -4.43 8.15
C ALA A 38 -5.29 -3.40 7.06
N VAL A 39 -5.86 -3.60 5.86
CA VAL A 39 -5.48 -2.85 4.65
C VAL A 39 -6.24 -1.54 4.51
N SER A 40 -5.51 -0.47 4.21
CA SER A 40 -6.03 0.83 3.78
C SER A 40 -5.45 1.21 2.43
N VAL A 41 -6.27 1.80 1.56
CA VAL A 41 -5.91 2.19 0.19
C VAL A 41 -6.11 3.69 0.01
N VAL A 42 -5.08 4.38 -0.46
CA VAL A 42 -5.15 5.81 -0.80
C VAL A 42 -4.83 5.98 -2.28
N ALA A 43 -5.80 6.47 -3.06
CA ALA A 43 -5.61 6.78 -4.47
C ALA A 43 -6.72 7.72 -4.97
N PRO A 44 -6.46 8.61 -5.94
CA PRO A 44 -7.51 9.43 -6.56
C PRO A 44 -8.62 8.60 -7.22
N ARG A 45 -8.26 7.41 -7.72
CA ARG A 45 -9.16 6.43 -8.35
C ARG A 45 -8.69 5.02 -8.00
N VAL A 46 -9.64 4.10 -7.89
CA VAL A 46 -9.39 2.66 -7.66
C VAL A 46 -10.19 1.84 -8.66
N LEU A 47 -9.67 0.66 -9.00
CA LEU A 47 -10.41 -0.36 -9.75
C LEU A 47 -11.66 -0.81 -9.00
N GLU A 48 -12.70 -1.20 -9.74
CA GLU A 48 -13.94 -1.71 -9.16
C GLU A 48 -13.70 -2.96 -8.31
N ALA A 49 -12.76 -3.81 -8.74
CA ALA A 49 -12.32 -4.98 -7.99
C ALA A 49 -11.77 -4.64 -6.59
N ILE A 50 -11.18 -3.45 -6.39
CA ILE A 50 -10.72 -3.00 -5.07
C ILE A 50 -11.90 -2.57 -4.19
N ARG A 51 -12.97 -2.02 -4.78
CA ARG A 51 -14.15 -1.51 -4.03
C ARG A 51 -14.94 -2.59 -3.33
N ILE A 52 -14.90 -3.81 -3.86
CA ILE A 52 -15.61 -4.96 -3.31
C ILE A 52 -14.82 -5.69 -2.21
N LEU A 53 -13.54 -5.32 -2.01
CA LEU A 53 -12.69 -5.92 -0.98
C LEU A 53 -12.95 -5.29 0.39
N PRO A 54 -12.75 -6.04 1.49
CA PRO A 54 -12.97 -5.55 2.85
C PRO A 54 -11.81 -4.65 3.32
N VAL A 55 -11.63 -3.50 2.66
CA VAL A 55 -10.53 -2.55 2.92
C VAL A 55 -11.06 -1.13 3.12
N GLN A 56 -10.29 -0.30 3.82
CA GLN A 56 -10.59 1.13 3.90
C GLN A 56 -10.11 1.83 2.64
N ILE A 57 -10.98 2.58 1.96
CA ILE A 57 -10.65 3.29 0.71
C ILE A 57 -10.75 4.80 0.92
N CYS A 58 -9.68 5.50 0.61
CA CYS A 58 -9.59 6.95 0.62
C CYS A 58 -9.36 7.47 -0.80
N LEU A 59 -10.42 8.00 -1.43
CA LEU A 59 -10.39 8.52 -2.80
C LEU A 59 -9.77 9.92 -2.88
N ARG A 60 -8.45 9.99 -2.69
CA ARG A 60 -7.66 11.23 -2.76
C ARG A 60 -6.18 10.93 -3.00
N GLU A 61 -5.40 11.98 -3.21
CA GLU A 61 -3.95 11.88 -3.24
C GLU A 61 -3.35 11.53 -1.87
N PHE A 62 -2.17 10.90 -1.93
CA PHE A 62 -1.36 10.54 -0.78
C PHE A 62 -0.83 11.77 -0.03
N ARG A 63 -0.89 11.67 1.31
CA ARG A 63 -0.33 12.64 2.25
C ARG A 63 0.59 11.91 3.21
N GLU A 64 1.60 12.61 3.73
CA GLU A 64 2.60 12.01 4.62
C GLU A 64 1.97 11.43 5.90
N SER A 65 0.92 12.06 6.42
CA SER A 65 0.14 11.57 7.56
C SER A 65 -0.52 10.19 7.32
N ASP A 66 -0.61 9.72 6.08
CA ASP A 66 -1.14 8.38 5.79
C ASP A 66 -0.20 7.27 6.29
N LEU A 67 1.10 7.58 6.37
CA LEU A 67 2.14 6.69 6.86
C LEU A 67 2.02 6.41 8.37
N ASP A 68 1.33 7.28 9.10
CA ASP A 68 1.25 7.20 10.56
C ASP A 68 0.63 5.86 11.01
N GLY A 69 1.41 5.12 11.79
CA GLY A 69 1.02 3.83 12.35
C GLY A 69 0.93 2.69 11.31
N ALA A 70 1.33 2.89 10.06
CA ALA A 70 1.43 1.81 9.09
C ALA A 70 2.66 0.94 9.38
N ALA A 71 2.46 -0.37 9.52
CA ALA A 71 3.54 -1.33 9.70
C ALA A 71 4.27 -1.63 8.39
N ILE A 72 3.57 -1.49 7.26
CA ILE A 72 4.12 -1.58 5.91
C ILE A 72 3.37 -0.62 4.99
N VAL A 73 4.12 0.00 4.08
CA VAL A 73 3.59 0.87 3.04
C VAL A 73 4.04 0.31 1.68
N ILE A 74 3.10 0.12 0.77
CA ILE A 74 3.36 -0.39 -0.56
C ILE A 74 2.92 0.67 -1.57
N THR A 75 3.87 1.21 -2.32
CA THR A 75 3.59 2.05 -3.47
C THR A 75 3.28 1.19 -4.68
N ALA A 76 2.08 1.34 -5.23
CA ALA A 76 1.57 0.65 -6.40
C ALA A 76 1.02 1.68 -7.40
N THR A 77 1.79 2.75 -7.62
CA THR A 77 1.48 3.85 -8.55
C THR A 77 2.65 4.04 -9.52
N ASP A 78 2.32 4.42 -10.75
CA ASP A 78 3.30 4.77 -11.77
C ASP A 78 3.81 6.21 -11.63
N ASP A 79 3.27 6.98 -10.67
CA ASP A 79 3.71 8.35 -10.39
C ASP A 79 5.06 8.35 -9.63
N PRO A 80 6.17 8.77 -10.28
CA PRO A 80 7.48 8.79 -9.67
C PRO A 80 7.57 9.77 -8.48
N ALA A 81 6.77 10.83 -8.48
CA ALA A 81 6.76 11.82 -7.40
C ALA A 81 6.17 11.23 -6.11
N VAL A 82 5.13 10.41 -6.23
CA VAL A 82 4.56 9.68 -5.07
C VAL A 82 5.57 8.66 -4.55
N ASN A 83 6.25 7.92 -5.43
CA ASN A 83 7.26 6.95 -5.03
C ASN A 83 8.43 7.61 -4.28
N MET A 84 8.92 8.76 -4.77
CA MET A 84 9.95 9.54 -4.08
C MET A 84 9.48 10.05 -2.71
N ARG A 85 8.25 10.58 -2.61
CA ARG A 85 7.71 11.08 -1.34
C ARG A 85 7.55 9.96 -0.31
N VAL A 86 7.02 8.81 -0.71
CA VAL A 86 6.92 7.66 0.19
C VAL A 86 8.31 7.18 0.61
N SER A 87 9.26 7.08 -0.32
CA SER A 87 10.63 6.68 0.01
C SER A 87 11.37 7.66 0.92
N ALA A 88 11.04 8.96 0.86
CA ALA A 88 11.67 9.99 1.70
C ALA A 88 11.11 10.00 3.13
N CYS A 89 9.83 9.64 3.28
CA CYS A 89 9.12 9.73 4.55
C CYS A 89 8.99 8.37 5.28
N ALA A 90 9.07 7.25 4.56
CA ALA A 90 9.15 5.92 5.16
C ALA A 90 10.55 5.71 5.75
N GLY A 91 10.65 5.66 7.07
CA GLY A 91 11.90 5.32 7.76
C GLY A 91 12.42 3.94 7.34
N GLN A 92 13.74 3.82 7.20
CA GLN A 92 14.46 2.59 6.83
C GLN A 92 14.21 1.45 7.83
#